data_AF-A0A8J7UHN1-F1
#
_entry.id   AF-A0A8J7UHN1-F1
#
_cell.length_a   1.000
_cell.length_b   1.000
_cell.length_c   1.000
_cell.angle_alpha   90.00
_cell.angle_beta   90.00
_cell.angle_gamma   90.00
#
_symmetry.space_group_name_H-M   'P 1'
#
loop_
_entity.id
_entity.type
_entity.pdbx_description
1 polymer ?
#
loop_
_entity_poly.entity_id
_entity_poly.type
_entity_poly.pdbx_seq_one_letter_code
_entity_poly.pdbx_strand_id
1 'polypeptide(L)' 'MLITIGIPQESLVAFHRLCSAHGIKVRKEIEEGPAGGNPSFHLAVHDAAALAAFAEFYWG' A
#
# COMPACT_ATOMS: atom_id res chain seq x y z
N MET A 1 11.62 3.05 -5.89
CA MET A 1 10.95 4.22 -5.30
C MET A 1 10.42 3.85 -3.91
N LEU A 2 10.52 4.76 -2.94
CA LEU A 2 9.97 4.57 -1.60
C LEU A 2 8.73 5.48 -1.50
N ILE A 3 7.57 4.91 -1.18
CA ILE A 3 6.30 5.64 -1.08
C ILE A 3 5.63 5.39 0.28
N THR A 4 4.87 6.38 0.73
CA THR A 4 3.98 6.23 1.89
C THR A 4 2.54 6.37 1.40
N ILE A 5 1.69 5.41 1.74
CA ILE A 5 0.29 5.41 1.32
C ILE A 5 -0.63 5.13 2.50
N GLY A 6 -1.80 5.77 2.53
CA GLY A 6 -2.88 5.47 3.47
C GLY A 6 -3.85 4.46 2.88
N ILE A 7 -4.17 3.41 3.63
CA ILE A 7 -5.07 2.34 3.17
C ILE A 7 -6.30 2.29 4.08
N PRO A 8 -7.53 2.41 3.54
CA PRO A 8 -8.75 2.21 4.32
C PRO A 8 -8.75 0.85 5.00
N GLN A 9 -9.26 0.78 6.23
CA GLN A 9 -9.20 -0.44 7.05
C GLN A 9 -9.94 -1.61 6.37
N GLU A 10 -11.05 -1.32 5.69
CA GLU A 10 -11.83 -2.25 4.89
C GLU A 10 -11.06 -2.81 3.67
N SER A 11 -10.05 -2.10 3.20
CA SER A 11 -9.25 -2.46 2.01
C SER A 11 -7.93 -3.14 2.34
N LEU A 12 -7.58 -3.31 3.62
CA LEU A 12 -6.30 -3.91 4.06
C LEU A 12 -6.07 -5.31 3.47
N VAL A 13 -7.10 -6.15 3.45
CA VAL A 13 -7.00 -7.52 2.91
C VAL A 13 -6.68 -7.49 1.41
N ALA A 14 -7.32 -6.59 0.65
CA ALA A 14 -7.06 -6.44 -0.78
C ALA A 14 -5.65 -5.86 -1.03
N PHE A 15 -5.23 -4.89 -0.23
CA PHE A 15 -3.90 -4.31 -0.27
C PHE A 15 -2.79 -5.34 -0.02
N HIS A 16 -2.92 -6.19 1.01
CA HIS A 16 -1.93 -7.24 1.27
C HIS A 16 -1.86 -8.28 0.14
N ARG A 17 -3.00 -8.62 -0.47
CA ARG A 17 -3.03 -9.51 -1.65
C ARG A 17 -2.29 -8.90 -2.83
N LEU A 18 -2.51 -7.61 -3.11
CA LEU A 18 -1.80 -6.88 -4.16
C LEU A 18 -0.29 -6.85 -3.89
N CYS A 19 0.11 -6.56 -2.65
CA CYS A 19 1.53 -6.55 -2.29
C CYS A 19 2.18 -7.91 -2.49
N SER A 20 1.50 -8.99 -2.11
CA SER A 20 1.98 -10.36 -2.31
C SER A 20 2.08 -10.74 -3.79
N ALA A 21 1.05 -10.42 -4.59
CA ALA A 21 1.00 -10.75 -6.02
C ALA A 21 2.10 -10.05 -6.83
N HIS A 22 2.48 -8.83 -6.46
CA HIS A 22 3.47 -8.02 -7.17
C HIS A 22 4.83 -7.96 -6.46
N GLY A 23 5.05 -8.74 -5.39
CA GLY A 23 6.32 -8.77 -4.65
C GLY A 23 6.70 -7.43 -3.98
N ILE A 24 5.71 -6.59 -3.66
CA ILE A 24 5.92 -5.29 -3.01
C ILE A 24 6.27 -5.51 -1.54
N LYS A 25 7.39 -4.91 -1.11
CA LYS A 25 7.87 -5.02 0.26
C LYS A 25 7.32 -3.88 1.13
N VAL A 26 6.48 -4.25 2.09
CA VAL A 26 6.08 -3.37 3.20
C VAL A 26 7.24 -3.24 4.17
N ARG A 27 7.69 -2.00 4.40
CA ARG A 27 8.84 -1.69 5.26
C ARG A 27 8.42 -1.23 6.66
N LYS A 28 7.30 -0.54 6.75
CA LYS A 28 6.73 -0.06 8.01
C LYS A 28 5.22 0.04 7.86
N GLU A 29 4.52 -0.45 8.86
CA GLU A 29 3.10 -0.22 9.06
C GLU A 29 2.94 0.75 10.22
N ILE A 30 2.04 1.72 10.05
CA ILE A 30 1.63 2.68 11.06
C ILE A 30 0.15 2.41 11.27
N GLU A 31 -0.18 1.61 12.30
CA GLU A 31 -1.55 1.13 12.59
C GLU A 31 -2.55 2.29 12.75
N GLU A 32 -2.13 3.41 13.33
CA GLU A 32 -2.94 4.63 13.43
C GLU A 32 -2.35 5.70 12.52
N GLY A 33 -3.04 5.99 11.41
CA GLY A 33 -2.71 7.17 10.61
C GLY A 33 -2.78 8.44 11.46
N PRO A 34 -2.06 9.52 11.09
CA PRO A 34 -2.08 10.76 11.87
C PRO A 34 -3.52 11.22 12.14
N ALA A 35 -3.84 11.48 13.41
CA ALA A 35 -5.15 11.86 13.95
C ALA A 35 -6.26 10.77 13.92
N GLY A 36 -5.90 9.48 14.01
CA GLY A 36 -6.87 8.37 14.01
C GLY A 36 -7.39 8.04 12.62
N GLY A 37 -6.64 8.41 11.59
CA GLY A 37 -6.93 8.12 10.20
C GLY A 37 -6.50 6.71 9.78
N ASN A 38 -6.70 6.43 8.49
CA ASN A 38 -6.34 5.16 7.86
C ASN A 38 -4.90 4.70 8.19
N PRO A 39 -4.68 3.40 8.41
CA PRO A 39 -3.35 2.83 8.53
C PRO A 39 -2.46 3.27 7.37
N SER A 40 -1.23 3.66 7.70
CA SER A 40 -0.26 4.17 6.73
C SER A 40 0.90 3.20 6.54
N PHE A 41 1.27 2.95 5.29
CA PHE A 41 2.28 1.96 4.93
C PHE A 41 3.44 2.59 4.17
N HIS A 42 4.66 2.28 4.59
CA HIS A 42 5.88 2.61 3.85
C HIS A 42 6.27 1.44 2.97
N LEU A 43 6.37 1.68 1.67
CA LEU A 43 6.53 0.65 0.65
C LEU A 43 7.78 0.91 -0.17
N ALA A 44 8.50 -0.16 -0.49
CA ALA A 44 9.56 -0.13 -1.48
C ALA A 44 9.05 -0.74 -2.79
N VAL A 45 8.82 0.11 -3.79
CA VAL A 45 8.35 -0.25 -5.13
C VAL A 45 9.54 -0.25 -6.08
N HIS A 46 9.88 -1.39 -6.65
CA HIS A 46 11.10 -1.55 -7.46
C HIS A 46 10.84 -1.67 -8.96
N ASP A 47 9.59 -1.88 -9.36
CA ASP A 47 9.21 -2.11 -10.74
C ASP A 47 7.98 -1.26 -11.14
N ALA A 48 7.86 -1.02 -12.45
CA ALA A 48 6.78 -0.21 -13.00
C ALA A 48 5.41 -0.91 -12.94
N ALA A 49 5.37 -2.25 -12.90
CA ALA A 49 4.14 -3.02 -12.86
C ALA A 49 3.46 -2.91 -11.48
N ALA A 50 4.25 -2.93 -10.40
CA ALA A 50 3.81 -2.71 -9.03
C ALA A 50 3.28 -1.29 -8.84
N LEU A 51 3.89 -0.29 -9.49
CA LEU A 51 3.37 1.07 -9.49
C LEU A 51 2.02 1.16 -10.25
N ALA A 52 1.91 0.49 -11.40
CA ALA A 52 0.65 0.43 -12.15
C ALA A 52 -0.46 -0.29 -11.36
N ALA A 53 -0.13 -1.37 -10.65
CA ALA A 53 -1.06 -2.08 -9.78
C ALA A 53 -1.60 -1.18 -8.65
N PHE A 54 -0.76 -0.32 -8.07
CA PHE A 54 -1.24 0.67 -7.10
C PHE A 54 -2.18 1.69 -7.72
N ALA A 55 -1.89 2.17 -8.93
CA ALA A 55 -2.77 3.10 -9.61
C ALA A 55 -4.15 2.46 -9.86
N GLU A 56 -4.18 1.20 -10.30
CA GLU A 56 -5.42 0.43 -10.49
C GLU A 56 -6.17 0.21 -9.16
N PHE A 57 -5.47 -0.08 -8.07
CA PHE A 57 -6.10 -0.26 -6.75
C PHE A 57 -6.86 0.97 -6.24
N TYR A 58 -6.40 2.18 -6.57
CA TYR A 58 -7.00 3.43 -6.12
C TYR A 58 -7.95 4.10 -7.13
N TRP A 59 -7.72 3.91 -8.43
CA TRP A 59 -8.42 4.63 -9.50
C TRP A 59 -8.99 3.73 -10.61
N GLY A 60 -8.76 2.42 -10.55
CA GLY A 60 -9.39 1.42 -11.43
C GLY A 60 -10.74 0.97 -10.88
#